data_AF-A0A660WEC3-F1
#
_entry.id   AF-A0A660WEC3-F1
#
_cell.length_a   1.000
_cell.length_b   1.000
_cell.length_c   1.000
_cell.angle_alpha   90.00
_cell.angle_beta   90.00
_cell.angle_gamma   90.00
#
_symmetry.space_group_name_H-M   'P 1'
#
loop_
_entity.id
_entity.type
_entity.pdbx_description
1 polymer ?
#
loop_
_entity_poly.entity_id
_entity_poly.type
_entity_poly.pdbx_seq_one_letter_code
_entity_poly.pdbx_strand_id
1 'polypeptide(L)'
;MDIKLAGRPGGWRRGYTLLEVLAVVLLLGILASIVTSSFSDAEKDSANTVFAHDIRVAADVFSAYWLQNDFTFPADKAPGVFPPEMASYLGRMDWSTETPIGGQWEWDYNIYGVAAAVSVSNPDRTVAEMAEIDSIIDDGNLMTGNFRARDGGYMMVVKE
;
A
#
# COMPACT_ATOMS: atom_id res chain seq x y z
N MET A 1 84.73 21.64 -23.34
CA MET A 1 83.66 21.03 -24.18
C MET A 1 82.49 20.78 -23.26
N ASP A 2 81.58 21.75 -23.16
CA ASP A 2 80.43 21.74 -22.25
C ASP A 2 79.23 21.07 -22.93
N ILE A 3 78.71 20.01 -22.32
CA ILE A 3 77.48 19.36 -22.76
C ILE A 3 76.32 19.99 -21.98
N LYS A 4 75.61 20.91 -22.64
CA LYS A 4 74.38 21.54 -22.16
C LYS A 4 73.24 20.51 -22.20
N LEU A 5 72.87 19.93 -21.06
CA LEU A 5 71.70 19.04 -20.97
C LEU A 5 70.42 19.88 -21.07
N ALA A 6 69.63 19.58 -22.11
CA ALA A 6 68.36 20.22 -22.43
C ALA A 6 67.33 20.00 -21.31
N GLY A 7 66.76 21.10 -20.81
CA GLY A 7 65.62 21.06 -19.90
C GLY A 7 64.41 20.38 -20.54
N ARG A 8 63.84 19.40 -19.85
CA ARG A 8 62.59 18.74 -20.26
C ARG A 8 61.40 19.70 -20.10
N PRO A 9 60.50 19.81 -21.09
CA PRO A 9 59.37 20.72 -21.01
C PRO A 9 58.26 20.17 -20.10
N GLY A 10 57.82 21.04 -19.19
CA GLY A 10 56.43 21.22 -18.74
C GLY A 10 55.66 19.98 -18.27
N GLY A 11 55.71 19.69 -16.97
CA GLY A 11 54.68 18.87 -16.33
C GLY A 11 53.32 19.57 -16.45
N TRP A 12 52.43 19.03 -17.27
CA TRP A 12 51.02 19.42 -17.29
C TRP A 12 50.34 18.88 -16.04
N ARG A 13 50.51 19.56 -14.91
CA ARG A 13 49.59 19.46 -13.79
C ARG A 13 48.65 20.64 -13.85
N ARG A 14 47.68 20.56 -14.77
CA ARG A 14 46.49 21.42 -14.69
C ARG A 14 45.56 20.75 -13.69
N GLY A 15 45.50 21.34 -12.48
CA GLY A 15 44.52 20.98 -11.49
C GLY A 15 43.12 21.30 -12.03
N TYR A 16 42.36 20.26 -12.32
CA TYR A 16 40.92 20.37 -12.49
C TYR A 16 40.31 20.21 -11.09
N THR A 17 39.85 21.30 -10.49
CA THR A 17 39.28 21.23 -9.13
C THR A 17 37.94 21.93 -9.03
N LEU A 18 37.74 23.07 -9.68
CA LEU A 18 36.46 23.78 -9.58
C LEU A 18 35.45 23.35 -10.64
N LEU A 19 35.86 23.34 -11.91
CA LEU A 19 34.95 22.96 -13.00
C LEU A 19 34.54 21.48 -12.93
N GLU A 20 35.45 20.62 -12.50
CA GLU A 20 35.19 19.18 -12.36
C GLU A 20 34.24 18.89 -11.20
N VAL A 21 34.47 19.52 -10.03
CA VAL A 21 33.52 19.40 -8.90
C VAL A 21 32.16 20.01 -9.27
N LEU A 22 32.14 21.13 -10.00
CA LEU A 22 30.88 21.75 -10.43
C LEU A 22 30.11 20.88 -11.44
N ALA A 23 30.80 20.24 -12.38
CA ALA A 23 30.19 19.28 -13.31
C ALA A 23 29.67 18.04 -12.58
N VAL A 24 30.41 17.51 -11.59
CA VAL A 24 29.98 16.36 -10.79
C VAL A 24 28.76 16.69 -9.93
N VAL A 25 28.76 17.83 -9.23
CA VAL A 25 27.62 18.27 -8.41
C VAL A 25 26.38 18.53 -9.28
N LEU A 26 26.55 19.10 -10.48
CA LEU A 26 25.47 19.27 -11.45
C LEU A 26 24.88 17.92 -11.88
N LEU A 27 25.73 16.95 -12.24
CA LEU A 27 25.28 15.61 -12.63
C LEU A 27 24.60 14.86 -11.48
N LEU A 28 25.13 14.97 -10.26
CA LEU A 28 24.51 14.37 -9.08
C LEU A 28 23.15 15.02 -8.76
N GLY A 29 22.99 16.33 -8.93
CA GLY A 29 21.71 17.01 -8.77
C GLY A 29 20.65 16.57 -9.78
N ILE A 30 21.05 16.42 -11.05
CA ILE A 30 20.16 15.91 -12.11
C ILE A 30 19.79 14.44 -11.84
N LEU A 31 20.75 13.60 -11.46
CA LEU A 31 20.49 12.20 -11.13
C LEU A 31 19.57 12.08 -9.90
N ALA A 32 19.82 12.86 -8.85
CA ALA A 32 18.98 12.87 -7.64
C ALA A 32 17.52 13.28 -7.95
N SER A 33 17.30 14.14 -8.96
CA SER A 33 15.98 14.54 -9.41
C SER A 33 15.18 13.42 -10.10
N ILE A 34 15.84 12.42 -10.70
CA ILE A 34 15.18 11.38 -11.51
C ILE A 34 14.84 10.13 -10.67
N VAL A 35 15.52 9.92 -9.54
CA VAL A 35 15.45 8.67 -8.76
C VAL A 35 14.13 8.49 -7.99
N THR A 36 13.27 9.50 -7.88
CA THR A 36 12.09 9.46 -7.00
C THR A 36 10.92 8.59 -7.50
N SER A 37 10.82 8.25 -8.79
CA SER A 37 9.57 7.71 -9.35
C SER A 37 9.40 6.18 -9.31
N SER A 38 10.46 5.38 -9.19
CA SER A 38 10.32 3.90 -9.27
C SER A 38 10.01 3.22 -7.93
N PHE A 39 10.22 3.92 -6.81
CA PHE A 39 9.99 3.34 -5.48
C PHE A 39 8.51 3.42 -5.06
N SER A 40 7.76 4.41 -5.56
CA SER A 40 6.35 4.58 -5.22
C SER A 40 5.47 3.43 -5.71
N ASP A 41 5.77 2.88 -6.89
CA ASP A 41 4.91 1.87 -7.51
C ASP A 41 5.07 0.51 -6.82
N ALA A 42 6.32 0.13 -6.52
CA ALA A 42 6.60 -1.10 -5.77
C ALA A 42 6.03 -1.06 -4.33
N GLU A 43 6.01 0.12 -3.70
CA GLU A 43 5.38 0.32 -2.40
C GLU A 43 3.86 0.15 -2.47
N LYS A 44 3.21 0.74 -3.48
CA LYS A 44 1.77 0.58 -3.73
C LYS A 44 1.38 -0.87 -4.01
N ASP A 45 2.14 -1.58 -4.84
CA ASP A 45 1.89 -2.99 -5.15
C ASP A 45 1.98 -3.87 -3.90
N SER A 46 2.99 -3.61 -3.06
CA SER A 46 3.14 -4.28 -1.77
C SER A 46 1.95 -3.96 -0.85
N ALA A 47 1.55 -2.70 -0.75
CA ALA A 47 0.40 -2.29 0.05
C ALA A 47 -0.90 -2.93 -0.42
N ASN A 48 -1.14 -2.99 -1.74
CA ASN A 48 -2.30 -3.63 -2.35
C ASN A 48 -2.34 -5.14 -2.01
N THR A 49 -1.19 -5.81 -2.08
CA THR A 49 -1.07 -7.25 -1.74
C THR A 49 -1.33 -7.50 -0.25
N VAL A 50 -0.77 -6.65 0.63
CA VAL A 50 -0.98 -6.75 2.09
C VAL A 50 -2.45 -6.50 2.41
N PHE A 51 -3.07 -5.46 1.85
CA PHE A 51 -4.48 -5.19 2.05
C PHE A 51 -5.37 -6.36 1.58
N ALA A 52 -5.13 -6.89 0.38
CA ALA A 52 -5.88 -8.03 -0.16
C ALA A 52 -5.76 -9.29 0.73
N HIS A 53 -4.60 -9.51 1.33
CA HIS A 53 -4.41 -10.57 2.32
C HIS A 53 -5.17 -10.28 3.61
N ASP A 54 -5.03 -9.07 4.16
CA ASP A 54 -5.59 -8.72 5.46
C ASP A 54 -7.12 -8.71 5.44
N ILE A 55 -7.75 -8.19 4.38
CA ILE A 55 -9.22 -8.19 4.26
C ILE A 55 -9.78 -9.61 4.15
N ARG A 56 -9.08 -10.53 3.49
CA ARG A 56 -9.45 -11.96 3.44
C ARG A 56 -9.37 -12.59 4.83
N VAL A 57 -8.28 -12.37 5.54
CA VAL A 57 -8.10 -12.89 6.91
C VAL A 57 -9.18 -12.33 7.84
N ALA A 58 -9.52 -11.05 7.70
CA ALA A 58 -10.61 -10.44 8.46
C ALA A 58 -11.95 -11.13 8.13
N ALA A 59 -12.31 -11.26 6.85
CA ALA A 59 -13.52 -11.93 6.40
C ALA A 59 -13.63 -13.39 6.90
N ASP A 60 -12.52 -14.13 6.87
CA ASP A 60 -12.44 -15.50 7.38
C ASP A 60 -12.68 -15.56 8.90
N VAL A 61 -12.13 -14.61 9.64
CA VAL A 61 -12.35 -14.52 11.09
C VAL A 61 -13.82 -14.24 11.42
N PHE A 62 -14.49 -13.33 10.70
CA PHE A 62 -15.92 -13.10 10.90
C PHE A 62 -16.75 -14.33 10.51
N SER A 63 -16.38 -15.03 9.44
CA SER A 63 -17.01 -16.31 9.06
C SER A 63 -16.86 -17.37 10.16
N ALA A 64 -15.67 -17.47 10.77
CA ALA A 64 -15.40 -18.39 11.87
C ALA A 64 -16.18 -18.00 13.14
N TYR A 65 -16.30 -16.70 13.44
CA TYR A 65 -17.11 -16.21 14.54
C TYR A 65 -18.58 -16.61 14.36
N TRP A 66 -19.14 -16.45 13.17
CA TRP A 66 -20.52 -16.82 12.86
C TRP A 66 -20.79 -18.30 13.15
N LEU A 67 -19.87 -19.19 12.76
CA LEU A 67 -20.00 -20.63 13.02
C LEU A 67 -19.92 -20.98 14.52
N GLN A 68 -19.17 -20.21 15.31
CA GLN A 68 -18.96 -20.47 16.73
C GLN A 68 -20.00 -19.81 17.64
N ASN A 69 -20.74 -18.82 17.14
CA ASN A 69 -21.69 -18.03 17.93
C ASN A 69 -23.12 -18.18 17.40
N ASP A 70 -23.60 -19.43 17.33
CA ASP A 70 -24.99 -19.79 16.97
C ASP A 70 -25.49 -19.12 15.68
N PHE A 71 -24.62 -18.97 14.69
CA PHE A 71 -24.94 -18.32 13.41
C PHE A 71 -25.37 -16.86 13.54
N THR A 72 -24.83 -16.16 14.53
CA THR A 72 -25.03 -14.73 14.75
C THR A 72 -23.74 -13.94 14.56
N PHE A 73 -23.86 -12.75 13.98
CA PHE A 73 -22.77 -11.80 13.83
C PHE A 73 -22.83 -10.71 14.91
N PRO A 74 -21.69 -10.05 15.22
CA PRO A 74 -21.70 -8.86 16.04
C PRO A 74 -22.52 -7.74 15.37
N ALA A 75 -23.08 -6.86 16.20
CA ALA A 75 -23.74 -5.66 15.70
C ALA A 75 -22.76 -4.76 14.94
N ASP A 76 -23.31 -4.04 13.96
CA ASP A 76 -22.63 -3.02 13.17
C ASP A 76 -21.88 -2.00 14.05
N LYS A 77 -20.74 -1.52 13.56
CA LYS A 77 -19.88 -0.57 14.29
C LYS A 77 -19.52 0.61 13.39
N ALA A 78 -19.18 1.72 14.04
CA ALA A 78 -18.65 2.88 13.34
C ALA A 78 -17.27 2.57 12.71
N PRO A 79 -16.85 3.36 11.70
CA PRO A 79 -15.51 3.31 11.13
C PRO A 79 -14.38 3.24 12.16
N GLY A 80 -13.43 2.32 11.96
CA GLY A 80 -12.28 2.11 12.85
C GLY A 80 -12.60 1.49 14.22
N VAL A 81 -13.86 1.13 14.48
CA VAL A 81 -14.28 0.50 15.73
C VAL A 81 -14.40 -1.00 15.56
N PHE A 82 -13.45 -1.72 16.14
CA PHE A 82 -13.48 -3.18 16.16
C PHE A 82 -14.57 -3.71 17.12
N PRO A 83 -15.37 -4.71 16.71
CA PRO A 83 -16.31 -5.37 17.62
C PRO A 83 -15.60 -6.00 18.83
N PRO A 84 -15.85 -5.54 20.08
CA PRO A 84 -15.15 -6.03 21.26
C PRO A 84 -15.32 -7.54 21.49
N GLU A 85 -16.46 -8.10 21.06
CA GLU A 85 -16.77 -9.54 21.15
C GLU A 85 -15.79 -10.41 20.35
N MET A 86 -15.06 -9.80 19.41
CA MET A 86 -14.13 -10.49 18.52
C MET A 86 -12.65 -10.33 18.90
N ALA A 87 -12.35 -9.70 20.05
CA ALA A 87 -10.99 -9.39 20.47
C ALA A 87 -10.06 -10.61 20.52
N SER A 88 -10.60 -11.81 20.80
CA SER A 88 -9.84 -13.06 20.84
C SER A 88 -9.48 -13.61 19.45
N TYR A 89 -10.14 -13.16 18.38
CA TYR A 89 -10.02 -13.74 17.05
C TYR A 89 -9.00 -13.01 16.16
N LEU A 90 -8.75 -11.73 16.41
CA LEU A 90 -7.83 -10.90 15.62
C LEU A 90 -6.67 -10.38 16.49
N GLY A 91 -5.78 -11.27 16.91
CA GLY A 91 -4.56 -10.89 17.63
C GLY A 91 -3.50 -10.16 16.78
N ARG A 92 -3.76 -9.90 15.48
CA ARG A 92 -2.76 -9.37 14.52
C ARG A 92 -3.14 -8.09 13.78
N MET A 93 -4.42 -7.70 13.74
CA MET A 93 -4.85 -6.49 13.01
C MET A 93 -5.31 -5.42 13.99
N ASP A 94 -4.72 -4.23 13.89
CA ASP A 94 -5.15 -3.05 14.63
C ASP A 94 -6.09 -2.20 13.77
N TRP A 95 -7.39 -2.35 14.01
CA TRP A 95 -8.43 -1.62 13.27
C TRP A 95 -8.51 -0.13 13.64
N SER A 96 -7.78 0.30 14.69
CA SER A 96 -7.67 1.72 15.03
C SER A 96 -6.67 2.48 14.15
N THR A 97 -5.87 1.75 13.37
CA THR A 97 -4.92 2.31 12.41
C THR A 97 -5.48 2.30 10.99
N GLU A 98 -4.92 3.15 10.13
CA GLU A 98 -5.28 3.16 8.71
C GLU A 98 -4.95 1.82 8.04
N THR A 99 -5.72 1.47 7.01
CA THR A 99 -5.40 0.27 6.22
C THR A 99 -4.11 0.49 5.42
N PRO A 100 -3.46 -0.57 4.91
CA PRO A 100 -2.27 -0.44 4.06
C PRO A 100 -2.48 0.45 2.81
N ILE A 101 -3.73 0.62 2.37
CA ILE A 101 -4.10 1.45 1.23
C ILE A 101 -4.72 2.79 1.63
N GLY A 102 -4.57 3.20 2.90
CA GLY A 102 -5.25 4.35 3.49
C GLY A 102 -6.70 4.02 3.89
N GLY A 103 -7.40 4.99 4.48
CA GLY A 103 -8.77 4.79 4.94
C GLY A 103 -8.88 3.94 6.21
N GLN A 104 -10.10 3.58 6.61
CA GLN A 104 -10.36 2.89 7.88
C GLN A 104 -11.04 1.54 7.68
N TRP A 105 -10.70 0.57 8.53
CA TRP A 105 -11.38 -0.72 8.60
C TRP A 105 -12.79 -0.58 9.16
N GLU A 106 -13.73 -1.32 8.58
CA GLU A 106 -15.15 -1.31 8.95
C GLU A 106 -15.74 -2.71 9.00
N TRP A 107 -16.68 -2.88 9.94
CA TRP A 107 -17.53 -4.05 10.04
C TRP A 107 -18.95 -3.64 9.71
N ASP A 108 -19.48 -4.20 8.63
CA ASP A 108 -20.78 -3.89 8.07
C ASP A 108 -21.76 -5.05 8.35
N TYR A 109 -22.84 -4.80 9.08
CA TYR A 109 -23.87 -5.81 9.38
C TYR A 109 -25.27 -5.38 8.94
N ASN A 110 -25.90 -6.17 8.06
CA ASN A 110 -27.21 -5.90 7.44
C ASN A 110 -27.31 -4.51 6.76
N ILE A 111 -26.24 -4.12 6.07
CA ILE A 111 -26.13 -2.85 5.34
C ILE A 111 -25.56 -3.12 3.94
N TYR A 112 -25.68 -2.14 3.03
CA TYR A 112 -25.19 -2.23 1.66
C TYR A 112 -25.70 -3.42 0.85
N GLY A 113 -26.85 -3.99 1.26
CA GLY A 113 -27.51 -5.08 0.55
C GLY A 113 -26.92 -6.47 0.81
N VAL A 114 -26.07 -6.62 1.84
CA VAL A 114 -25.50 -7.91 2.26
C VAL A 114 -25.75 -8.14 3.75
N ALA A 115 -25.84 -9.41 4.16
CA ALA A 115 -25.99 -9.76 5.57
C ALA A 115 -24.75 -9.37 6.39
N ALA A 116 -23.54 -9.53 5.84
CA ALA A 116 -22.30 -9.21 6.52
C ALA A 116 -21.14 -8.93 5.56
N ALA A 117 -20.32 -7.92 5.86
CA ALA A 117 -19.09 -7.63 5.16
C ALA A 117 -18.01 -7.00 6.04
N VAL A 118 -16.75 -7.22 5.66
CA VAL A 118 -15.62 -6.41 6.15
C VAL A 118 -15.29 -5.40 5.08
N SER A 119 -15.08 -4.14 5.44
CA SER A 119 -14.88 -3.09 4.44
C SER A 119 -13.77 -2.12 4.79
N VAL A 120 -13.41 -1.31 3.80
CA VAL A 120 -12.55 -0.14 3.93
C VAL A 120 -13.32 1.09 3.49
N SER A 121 -13.32 2.14 4.32
CA SER A 121 -13.87 3.45 3.95
C SER A 121 -12.79 4.42 3.50
N ASN A 122 -13.12 5.21 2.47
CA ASN A 122 -12.29 6.27 1.92
C ASN A 122 -10.80 5.87 1.71
N PRO A 123 -10.50 4.75 1.02
CA PRO A 123 -9.12 4.37 0.74
C PRO A 123 -8.44 5.43 -0.14
N ASP A 124 -7.13 5.59 0.02
CA ASP A 124 -6.31 6.47 -0.83
C ASP A 124 -5.92 5.74 -2.13
N ARG A 125 -6.94 5.30 -2.86
CA ARG A 125 -6.80 4.57 -4.13
C ARG A 125 -7.86 5.04 -5.11
N THR A 126 -7.45 5.18 -6.36
CA THR A 126 -8.36 5.40 -7.47
C THR A 126 -9.21 4.16 -7.73
N VAL A 127 -10.34 4.31 -8.42
CA VAL A 127 -11.19 3.17 -8.82
C VAL A 127 -10.42 2.15 -9.67
N ALA A 128 -9.47 2.60 -10.49
CA ALA A 128 -8.63 1.71 -11.29
C ALA A 128 -7.68 0.87 -10.40
N GLU A 129 -7.00 1.50 -9.45
CA GLU A 129 -6.15 0.80 -8.48
C GLU A 129 -6.97 -0.17 -7.60
N MET A 130 -8.23 0.15 -7.30
CA MET A 130 -9.12 -0.76 -6.58
C MET A 130 -9.54 -1.97 -7.43
N ALA A 131 -9.74 -1.80 -8.74
CA ALA A 131 -9.98 -2.93 -9.64
C ALA A 131 -8.74 -3.84 -9.77
N GLU A 132 -7.53 -3.28 -9.66
CA GLU A 132 -6.30 -4.06 -9.57
C GLU A 132 -6.24 -4.87 -8.27
N ILE A 133 -6.56 -4.26 -7.12
CA ILE A 133 -6.69 -4.98 -5.84
C ILE A 133 -7.73 -6.10 -5.96
N ASP A 134 -8.86 -5.81 -6.58
CA ASP A 134 -9.92 -6.79 -6.81
C ASP A 134 -9.43 -7.96 -7.68
N SER A 135 -8.59 -7.72 -8.69
CA SER A 135 -7.96 -8.82 -9.45
C SER A 135 -7.00 -9.70 -8.63
N ILE A 136 -6.46 -9.18 -7.53
CA ILE A 136 -5.69 -9.95 -6.55
C ILE A 136 -6.63 -10.78 -5.66
N ILE A 137 -7.84 -10.26 -5.40
CA ILE A 137 -8.86 -10.87 -4.55
C ILE A 137 -9.66 -11.94 -5.31
N ASP A 138 -10.20 -11.61 -6.47
CA ASP A 138 -10.95 -12.50 -7.37
C ASP A 138 -10.82 -12.15 -8.87
N ASP A 139 -11.67 -11.28 -9.44
CA ASP A 139 -11.87 -11.13 -10.89
C ASP A 139 -11.67 -9.72 -11.46
N GLY A 140 -11.48 -8.70 -10.61
CA GLY A 140 -11.26 -7.32 -11.02
C GLY A 140 -12.54 -6.55 -11.39
N ASN A 141 -13.72 -7.16 -11.18
CA ASN A 141 -15.01 -6.50 -11.30
C ASN A 141 -15.60 -6.10 -9.94
N LEU A 142 -15.35 -4.84 -9.57
CA LEU A 142 -15.87 -4.16 -8.38
C LEU A 142 -17.41 -4.12 -8.24
N MET A 143 -18.18 -4.57 -9.24
CA MET A 143 -19.64 -4.62 -9.17
C MET A 143 -20.17 -5.99 -8.75
N THR A 144 -19.33 -7.03 -8.80
CA THR A 144 -19.71 -8.43 -8.56
C THR A 144 -18.67 -9.13 -7.68
N GLY A 145 -18.71 -10.45 -7.58
CA GLY A 145 -17.68 -11.19 -6.85
C GLY A 145 -17.77 -11.01 -5.34
N ASN A 146 -16.69 -11.31 -4.64
CA ASN A 146 -16.63 -11.19 -3.19
C ASN A 146 -16.20 -9.81 -2.75
N PHE A 147 -15.47 -9.06 -3.58
CA PHE A 147 -15.03 -7.71 -3.26
C PHE A 147 -15.72 -6.69 -4.18
N ARG A 148 -16.47 -5.76 -3.56
CA ARG A 148 -17.42 -4.90 -4.25
C ARG A 148 -17.25 -3.45 -3.82
N ALA A 149 -17.49 -2.52 -4.73
CA ALA A 149 -17.66 -1.12 -4.41
C ALA A 149 -18.96 -0.90 -3.61
N ARG A 150 -18.92 0.03 -2.67
CA ARG A 150 -20.07 0.52 -1.92
C ARG A 150 -20.02 2.04 -1.79
N ASP A 151 -21.08 2.63 -1.24
CA ASP A 151 -21.04 4.06 -0.91
C ASP A 151 -19.95 4.32 0.14
N GLY A 152 -19.06 5.27 -0.15
CA GLY A 152 -17.95 5.66 0.72
C GLY A 152 -16.79 4.65 0.85
N GLY A 153 -16.75 3.56 0.08
CA GLY A 153 -15.71 2.55 0.27
C GLY A 153 -15.84 1.29 -0.58
N TYR A 154 -15.18 0.22 -0.11
CA TYR A 154 -15.19 -1.10 -0.74
C TYR A 154 -15.33 -2.19 0.32
N MET A 155 -16.07 -3.24 0.00
CA MET A 155 -16.43 -4.29 0.96
C MET A 155 -16.09 -5.66 0.43
N MET A 156 -15.54 -6.50 1.29
CA MET A 156 -15.45 -7.94 1.11
C MET A 156 -16.66 -8.62 1.78
N VAL A 157 -17.51 -9.22 0.96
CA VAL A 157 -18.71 -9.92 1.39
C VAL A 157 -18.32 -11.16 2.19
N VAL A 158 -18.78 -11.20 3.44
CA VAL A 158 -18.65 -12.36 4.33
C VAL A 158 -19.87 -13.25 4.18
N LYS A 159 -21.06 -12.64 4.03
CA LYS A 159 -22.32 -13.34 3.81
C LYS A 159 -23.29 -12.44 3.04
N GLU A 160 -23.93 -13.01 2.01
CA GLU A 160 -25.05 -12.39 1.28
C GLU A 160 -26.26 -12.14 2.17
#